data_AF-A0A969RHW3-F1
#
_entry.id   AF-A0A969RHW3-F1
#
_cell.length_a   1.000
_cell.length_b   1.000
_cell.length_c   1.000
_cell.angle_alpha   90.00
_cell.angle_beta   90.00
_cell.angle_gamma   90.00
#
_symmetry.space_group_name_H-M   'P 1'
#
loop_
_entity.id
_entity.type
_entity.pdbx_description
1 polymer ?
#
loop_
_entity_poly.entity_id
_entity_poly.type
_entity_poly.pdbx_seq_one_letter_code
_entity_poly.pdbx_strand_id
1 'polypeptide(L)'
;MNPEDATRLIVEQQRDTIADLFQTFMQAGKTEAFQAYTNPRNARKQAQSARTILERQLTILTRWFNEAIREKLESDFGNYARKALQPLLGEEEQRQRTTTIIDDVLADIAEEVKNATDDNTKPKTKKATPDEKKDQPWKAQVDQIVREFAKLDGYDVWLKARGAFAIRNIKNPKYWSAQVREFAVDPEWSGTQDDGTLIEGSHDRNNQIRSEYYAYLRDKLKIYETKDSKKSTGDSKQQPIGLIKQAFLRLLIPSCIEANDLNLSAGRYKPTTIGTTQYDPPNQIIRSLQVLEANIQSGLGRLLEMVETEL
;
A
#
# COMPACT_ATOMS: atom_id res chain seq x y z
N MET A 1 -14.38 -9.64 10.33
CA MET A 1 -14.72 -8.41 11.06
C MET A 1 -15.45 -7.51 10.09
N ASN A 2 -16.63 -7.00 10.45
CA ASN A 2 -17.37 -6.05 9.60
C ASN A 2 -16.55 -4.74 9.54
N PRO A 3 -16.36 -4.09 8.38
CA PRO A 3 -15.71 -2.78 8.28
C PRO A 3 -16.30 -1.74 9.23
N GLU A 4 -17.59 -1.81 9.55
CA GLU A 4 -18.24 -0.90 10.50
C GLU A 4 -17.75 -1.12 11.95
N ASP A 5 -17.57 -2.36 12.38
CA ASP A 5 -17.05 -2.68 13.72
C ASP A 5 -15.57 -2.28 13.86
N ALA A 6 -14.79 -2.50 12.80
CA ALA A 6 -13.38 -2.07 12.75
C ALA A 6 -13.27 -0.54 12.78
N THR A 7 -14.17 0.16 12.08
CA THR A 7 -14.27 1.62 12.11
C THR A 7 -14.55 2.11 13.52
N ARG A 8 -15.53 1.51 14.21
CA ARG A 8 -15.90 1.92 15.57
C ARG A 8 -14.73 1.74 16.55
N LEU A 9 -14.02 0.62 16.47
CA LEU A 9 -12.88 0.32 17.33
C LEU A 9 -11.73 1.33 17.14
N ILE A 10 -11.37 1.65 15.88
CA ILE A 10 -10.29 2.59 15.59
C ILE A 10 -10.69 4.01 15.99
N VAL A 11 -11.95 4.41 15.75
CA VAL A 11 -12.48 5.70 16.20
C VAL A 11 -12.42 5.82 17.73
N GLU A 12 -12.87 4.81 18.47
CA GLU A 12 -12.80 4.80 19.94
C GLU A 12 -11.36 4.90 20.45
N GLN A 13 -10.43 4.12 19.88
CA GLN A 13 -9.02 4.11 20.29
C GLN A 13 -8.28 5.42 19.98
N GLN A 14 -8.54 6.01 18.80
CA GLN A 14 -7.83 7.21 18.36
C GLN A 14 -8.47 8.49 18.89
N ARG A 15 -9.71 8.44 19.42
CA ARG A 15 -10.40 9.62 19.96
C ARG A 15 -9.62 10.29 21.07
N ASP A 16 -9.19 9.52 22.06
CA ASP A 16 -8.48 10.04 23.22
C ASP A 16 -7.07 10.52 22.82
N THR A 17 -6.41 9.76 21.94
CA THR A 17 -5.10 10.12 21.39
C THR A 17 -5.15 11.45 20.63
N ILE A 18 -6.20 11.69 19.84
CA ILE A 18 -6.41 12.96 19.15
C ILE A 18 -6.65 14.07 20.18
N ALA A 19 -7.51 13.84 21.19
CA ALA A 19 -7.78 14.85 22.22
C ALA A 19 -6.50 15.26 22.98
N ASP A 20 -5.69 14.30 23.40
CA ASP A 20 -4.41 14.53 24.07
C ASP A 20 -3.43 15.30 23.19
N LEU A 21 -3.38 14.98 21.89
CA LEU A 21 -2.56 15.71 20.92
C LEU A 21 -2.98 17.18 20.84
N PHE A 22 -4.28 17.45 20.72
CA PHE A 22 -4.81 18.82 20.70
C PHE A 22 -4.47 19.55 22.00
N GLN A 23 -4.67 18.93 23.17
CA GLN A 23 -4.39 19.55 24.46
C GLN A 23 -2.89 19.85 24.64
N THR A 24 -2.01 18.89 24.33
CA THR A 24 -0.56 19.07 24.49
C THR A 24 -0.02 20.13 23.52
N PHE A 25 -0.54 20.16 22.29
CA PHE A 25 -0.18 21.18 21.30
C PHE A 25 -0.62 22.58 21.73
N MET A 26 -1.81 22.70 22.34
CA MET A 26 -2.32 23.97 22.87
C MET A 26 -1.52 24.45 24.08
N GLN A 27 -1.10 23.54 24.96
CA GLN A 27 -0.23 23.87 26.09
C GLN A 27 1.15 24.38 25.65
N ALA A 28 1.72 23.86 24.55
CA ALA A 28 2.94 24.41 23.97
C ALA A 28 2.74 25.88 23.51
N GLY A 29 1.55 26.19 22.97
CA GLY A 29 1.14 27.55 22.58
C GLY A 29 0.83 28.48 23.77
N LYS A 30 0.60 27.95 24.97
CA LYS A 30 0.26 28.72 26.18
C LYS A 30 1.32 29.77 26.51
N THR A 31 2.60 29.45 26.32
CA THR A 31 3.70 30.38 26.60
C THR A 31 3.68 31.64 25.72
N GLU A 32 3.36 31.48 24.43
CA GLU A 32 3.23 32.60 23.49
C GLU A 32 1.94 33.40 23.77
N ALA A 33 0.85 32.70 24.08
CA ALA A 33 -0.42 33.32 24.46
C ALA A 33 -0.28 34.12 25.76
N PHE A 34 0.43 33.61 26.76
CA PHE A 34 0.72 34.29 28.03
C PHE A 34 1.54 35.57 27.82
N GLN A 35 2.57 35.53 26.97
CA GLN A 35 3.34 36.73 26.61
C GLN A 35 2.50 37.79 25.89
N ALA A 36 1.56 37.37 25.04
CA ALA A 36 0.64 38.29 24.39
C ALA A 36 -0.39 38.88 25.37
N TYR A 37 -0.83 38.08 26.35
CA TYR A 37 -1.77 38.50 27.38
C TYR A 37 -1.16 39.52 28.37
N THR A 38 0.12 39.38 28.69
CA THR A 38 0.84 40.25 29.64
C THR A 38 1.29 41.59 29.06
N ASN A 39 1.13 41.81 27.75
CA ASN A 39 1.49 43.08 27.10
C ASN A 39 0.60 44.23 27.59
N PRO A 40 1.14 45.45 27.84
CA PRO A 40 0.38 46.58 28.39
C PRO A 40 -0.65 47.10 27.38
N ARG A 41 -1.87 46.55 27.43
CA ARG A 41 -3.03 46.91 26.61
C ARG A 41 -4.29 46.73 27.47
N ASN A 42 -5.45 47.19 26.97
CA ASN A 42 -6.74 46.92 27.62
C ASN A 42 -6.97 45.40 27.77
N ALA A 43 -7.50 44.95 28.91
CA ALA A 43 -7.76 43.53 29.21
C ALA A 43 -8.49 42.79 28.08
N ARG A 44 -9.50 43.44 27.46
CA ARG A 44 -10.22 42.88 26.31
C ARG A 44 -9.31 42.65 25.10
N LYS A 45 -8.35 43.55 24.83
CA LYS A 45 -7.40 43.41 23.71
C LYS A 45 -6.31 42.38 24.01
N GLN A 46 -5.93 42.20 25.28
CA GLN A 46 -4.99 41.16 25.73
C GLN A 46 -5.59 39.77 25.49
N ALA A 47 -6.79 39.53 26.00
CA ALA A 47 -7.53 38.29 25.80
C ALA A 47 -7.77 37.98 24.32
N GLN A 48 -8.14 38.99 23.52
CA GLN A 48 -8.30 38.82 22.07
C GLN A 48 -6.99 38.38 21.40
N SER A 49 -5.85 38.97 21.77
CA SER A 49 -4.57 38.63 21.14
C SER A 49 -4.08 37.23 21.50
N ALA A 50 -4.27 36.81 22.76
CA ALA A 50 -3.97 35.45 23.21
C ALA A 50 -4.85 34.43 22.48
N ARG A 51 -6.15 34.74 22.35
CA ARG A 51 -7.10 33.92 21.57
C ARG A 51 -6.66 33.76 20.11
N THR A 52 -6.28 34.84 19.43
CA THR A 52 -5.83 34.77 18.04
C THR A 52 -4.57 33.90 17.86
N ILE A 53 -3.67 33.88 18.83
CA ILE A 53 -2.48 33.01 18.79
C ILE A 53 -2.90 31.54 18.90
N LEU A 54 -3.79 31.22 19.83
CA LEU A 54 -4.30 29.87 20.01
C LEU A 54 -5.11 29.38 18.78
N GLU A 55 -5.94 30.22 18.19
CA GLU A 55 -6.66 29.94 16.94
C GLU A 55 -5.70 29.69 15.76
N ARG A 56 -4.59 30.45 15.70
CA ARG A 56 -3.54 30.24 14.69
C ARG A 56 -2.86 28.89 14.86
N GLN A 57 -2.56 28.49 16.09
CA GLN A 57 -1.97 27.17 16.38
C GLN A 57 -2.93 26.06 15.94
N LEU A 58 -4.21 26.17 16.26
CA LEU A 58 -5.22 25.21 15.82
C LEU A 58 -5.24 25.03 14.30
N THR A 59 -5.19 26.14 13.56
CA THR A 59 -5.18 26.14 12.09
C THR A 59 -3.97 25.36 11.54
N ILE A 60 -2.82 25.44 12.20
CA ILE A 60 -1.61 24.70 11.82
C ILE A 60 -1.84 23.19 12.01
N LEU A 61 -2.39 22.79 13.15
CA LEU A 61 -2.66 21.38 13.45
C LEU A 61 -3.69 20.79 12.47
N THR A 62 -4.79 21.49 12.21
CA THR A 62 -5.80 21.07 11.21
C THR A 62 -5.18 20.97 9.81
N ARG A 63 -4.28 21.90 9.45
CA ARG A 63 -3.56 21.83 8.17
C ARG A 63 -2.69 20.57 8.09
N TRP A 64 -2.00 20.18 9.15
CA TRP A 64 -1.20 18.95 9.16
C TRP A 64 -2.06 17.71 9.01
N PHE A 65 -3.23 17.65 9.66
CA PHE A 65 -4.18 16.55 9.45
C PHE A 65 -4.63 16.48 7.99
N ASN A 66 -5.01 17.61 7.39
CA ASN A 66 -5.44 17.67 5.99
C ASN A 66 -4.32 17.26 5.01
N GLU A 67 -3.07 17.64 5.29
CA GLU A 67 -1.91 17.23 4.50
C GLU A 67 -1.66 15.72 4.61
N ALA A 68 -1.67 15.18 5.83
CA ALA A 68 -1.47 13.76 6.08
C ALA A 68 -2.59 12.90 5.47
N ILE A 69 -3.85 13.35 5.56
CA ILE A 69 -5.00 12.71 4.89
C ILE A 69 -4.76 12.65 3.39
N ARG A 70 -4.34 13.77 2.77
CA ARG A 70 -4.12 13.83 1.32
C ARG A 70 -2.95 12.95 0.87
N GLU A 71 -1.90 12.87 1.67
CA GLU A 71 -0.70 12.09 1.33
C GLU A 71 -0.90 10.58 1.53
N LYS A 72 -1.63 10.18 2.58
CA LYS A 72 -1.66 8.78 3.05
C LYS A 72 -2.99 8.07 2.88
N LEU A 73 -4.09 8.82 2.72
CA LEU A 73 -5.39 8.23 2.41
C LEU A 73 -5.63 8.43 0.92
N GLU A 74 -5.62 7.32 0.18
CA GLU A 74 -5.80 7.33 -1.27
C GLU A 74 -7.26 7.69 -1.62
N SER A 75 -7.45 8.62 -2.57
CA SER A 75 -8.79 9.08 -2.99
C SER A 75 -9.62 8.00 -3.67
N ASP A 76 -8.95 6.97 -4.18
CA ASP A 76 -9.52 6.01 -5.12
C ASP A 76 -10.13 4.77 -4.42
N PHE A 77 -9.92 4.64 -3.11
CA PHE A 77 -10.45 3.55 -2.28
C PHE A 77 -11.73 4.01 -1.57
N GLY A 78 -12.46 3.07 -0.94
CA GLY A 78 -13.84 3.24 -0.45
C GLY A 78 -14.14 4.39 0.55
N ASN A 79 -13.19 5.31 0.76
CA ASN A 79 -13.28 6.49 1.61
C ASN A 79 -13.64 6.13 3.06
N TYR A 80 -13.37 4.90 3.52
CA TYR A 80 -13.76 4.45 4.86
C TYR A 80 -12.90 5.15 5.91
N ALA A 81 -11.58 5.19 5.71
CA ALA A 81 -10.68 5.93 6.58
C ALA A 81 -11.04 7.42 6.66
N ARG A 82 -11.33 8.02 5.49
CA ARG A 82 -11.71 9.43 5.40
C ARG A 82 -13.06 9.71 6.06
N LYS A 83 -14.08 8.88 5.84
CA LYS A 83 -15.41 8.99 6.47
C LYS A 83 -15.38 8.75 7.97
N ALA A 84 -14.46 7.91 8.46
CA ALA A 84 -14.27 7.66 9.89
C ALA A 84 -13.57 8.84 10.59
N LEU A 85 -12.59 9.44 9.92
CA LEU A 85 -11.82 10.56 10.44
C LEU A 85 -12.57 11.91 10.34
N GLN A 86 -13.42 12.07 9.33
CA GLN A 86 -14.17 13.31 9.08
C GLN A 86 -15.10 13.76 10.22
N PRO A 87 -15.87 12.91 10.93
CA PRO A 87 -16.65 13.34 12.09
C PRO A 87 -15.75 13.69 13.28
N LEU A 88 -14.59 13.03 13.42
CA LEU A 88 -13.64 13.35 14.48
C LEU A 88 -12.93 14.68 14.26
N LEU A 89 -12.68 15.06 13.00
CA LEU A 89 -12.10 16.34 12.57
C LEU A 89 -13.15 17.36 12.09
N GLY A 90 -14.44 17.02 12.22
CA GLY A 90 -15.54 17.74 11.61
C GLY A 90 -15.71 19.14 12.19
N GLU A 91 -16.13 20.08 11.35
CA GLU A 91 -16.08 21.50 11.67
C GLU A 91 -16.88 21.89 12.91
N GLU A 92 -17.99 21.23 13.25
CA GLU A 92 -18.89 21.73 14.31
C GLU A 92 -18.54 21.21 15.72
N GLU A 93 -18.37 19.89 15.90
CA GLU A 93 -17.95 19.33 17.19
C GLU A 93 -16.52 19.70 17.56
N GLN A 94 -15.59 19.75 16.58
CA GLN A 94 -14.24 20.23 16.85
C GLN A 94 -14.23 21.72 17.14
N ARG A 95 -14.98 22.57 16.43
CA ARG A 95 -15.05 24.00 16.78
C ARG A 95 -15.53 24.17 18.22
N GLN A 96 -16.56 23.43 18.64
CA GLN A 96 -17.04 23.51 20.02
C GLN A 96 -15.97 23.07 21.02
N ARG A 97 -15.38 21.88 20.85
CA ARG A 97 -14.32 21.37 21.74
C ARG A 97 -13.09 22.28 21.77
N THR A 98 -12.70 22.79 20.62
CA THR A 98 -11.53 23.67 20.51
C THR A 98 -11.80 25.05 21.08
N THR A 99 -13.03 25.58 20.97
CA THR A 99 -13.41 26.79 21.72
C THR A 99 -13.39 26.56 23.22
N THR A 100 -13.87 25.41 23.71
CA THR A 100 -13.78 25.06 25.14
C THR A 100 -12.32 24.97 25.60
N ILE A 101 -11.46 24.27 24.86
CA ILE A 101 -10.03 24.17 25.18
C ILE A 101 -9.34 25.55 25.16
N ILE A 102 -9.68 26.40 24.19
CA ILE A 102 -9.16 27.78 24.12
C ILE A 102 -9.61 28.58 25.34
N ASP A 103 -10.89 28.50 25.68
CA ASP A 103 -11.46 29.25 26.80
C ASP A 103 -10.89 28.74 28.14
N ASP A 104 -10.66 27.43 28.30
CA ASP A 104 -10.00 26.83 29.47
C ASP A 104 -8.55 27.30 29.59
N VAL A 105 -7.77 27.26 28.51
CA VAL A 105 -6.37 27.74 28.51
C VAL A 105 -6.31 29.25 28.77
N LEU A 106 -7.28 30.02 28.28
CA LEU A 106 -7.39 31.45 28.57
C LEU A 106 -7.77 31.70 30.04
N ALA A 107 -8.63 30.88 30.62
CA ALA A 107 -8.97 30.95 32.04
C ALA A 107 -7.75 30.67 32.91
N ASP A 108 -6.96 29.63 32.58
CA ASP A 108 -5.69 29.32 33.24
C ASP A 108 -4.71 30.50 33.15
N ILE A 109 -4.55 31.10 31.97
CA ILE A 109 -3.67 32.27 31.77
C ILE A 109 -4.16 33.45 32.61
N ALA A 110 -5.46 33.69 32.66
CA ALA A 110 -6.05 34.79 33.43
C ALA A 110 -5.84 34.59 34.95
N GLU A 111 -5.99 33.36 35.43
CA GLU A 111 -5.74 33.00 36.83
C GLU A 111 -4.25 33.11 37.18
N GLU A 112 -3.34 32.63 36.33
CA GLU A 112 -1.90 32.79 36.50
C GLU A 112 -1.47 34.27 36.56
N VAL A 113 -2.07 35.11 35.71
CA VAL A 113 -1.80 36.56 35.71
C VAL A 113 -2.34 37.21 36.98
N LYS A 114 -3.55 36.85 37.43
CA LYS A 114 -4.14 37.38 38.67
C LYS A 114 -3.28 37.02 39.88
N ASN A 115 -2.86 35.76 40.00
CA ASN A 115 -1.98 35.29 41.07
C ASN A 115 -0.60 35.99 41.03
N ALA A 116 -0.07 36.27 39.84
CA ALA A 116 1.17 37.04 39.67
C ALA A 116 1.02 38.56 39.95
N THR A 117 -0.21 39.05 40.13
CA THR A 117 -0.48 40.45 40.49
C THR A 117 -0.64 40.63 42.01
N ASP A 118 -1.10 39.59 42.72
CA ASP A 118 -1.30 39.60 44.17
C ASP A 118 0.00 39.28 44.95
N ASP A 119 0.87 38.45 44.41
CA ASP A 119 2.26 38.33 44.88
C ASP A 119 3.10 39.38 44.15
N ASN A 120 3.68 40.34 44.87
CA ASN A 120 4.58 41.39 44.33
C ASN A 120 5.95 40.81 43.88
N THR A 121 5.93 39.62 43.30
CA THR A 121 7.05 38.87 42.77
C THR A 121 6.88 38.86 41.26
N LYS A 122 7.64 39.70 40.56
CA LYS A 122 7.73 39.68 39.09
C LYS A 122 7.73 38.22 38.61
N PRO A 123 6.76 37.79 37.78
CA PRO A 123 6.78 36.44 37.26
C PRO A 123 8.08 36.28 36.48
N LYS A 124 8.97 35.42 36.99
CA LYS A 124 10.14 34.97 36.23
C LYS A 124 9.60 34.12 35.09
N THR A 125 9.19 34.77 34.01
CA THR A 125 9.10 34.11 32.70
C THR A 125 10.50 33.59 32.43
N LYS A 126 10.73 32.29 32.67
CA LYS A 126 11.79 31.59 31.97
C LYS A 126 11.50 31.86 30.51
N LYS A 127 12.29 32.74 29.88
CA LYS A 127 12.39 32.79 28.43
C LYS A 127 12.68 31.36 28.04
N ALA A 128 11.70 30.66 27.47
CA ALA A 128 11.99 29.47 26.70
C ALA A 128 13.04 29.90 25.69
N THR A 129 14.26 29.43 25.89
CA THR A 129 15.36 29.66 24.96
C THR A 129 14.87 29.21 23.58
N PRO A 130 15.20 29.91 22.49
CA PRO A 130 14.76 29.56 21.14
C PRO A 130 15.07 28.11 20.71
N ASP A 131 15.91 27.41 21.47
CA ASP A 131 16.33 26.02 21.26
C ASP A 131 15.37 24.94 21.79
N GLU A 132 14.33 25.25 22.60
CA GLU A 132 13.29 24.27 22.98
C GLU A 132 12.20 24.09 21.90
N LYS A 133 12.28 24.84 20.80
CA LYS A 133 11.36 24.76 19.64
C LYS A 133 11.79 23.77 18.55
N LYS A 134 12.87 23.02 18.75
CA LYS A 134 13.29 21.98 17.80
C LYS A 134 12.77 20.62 18.27
N ASP A 135 11.96 20.02 17.42
CA ASP A 135 11.68 18.58 17.39
C ASP A 135 10.69 18.02 18.40
N GLN A 136 9.58 18.70 18.68
CA GLN A 136 8.35 17.93 18.96
C GLN A 136 7.78 17.46 17.62
N PRO A 137 7.75 16.13 17.36
CA PRO A 137 7.41 15.60 16.06
C PRO A 137 5.88 15.53 15.92
N TRP A 138 5.21 16.68 16.11
CA TRP A 138 3.75 16.80 16.00
C TRP A 138 3.24 16.28 14.66
N LYS A 139 3.97 16.57 13.58
CA LYS A 139 3.70 16.01 12.25
C LYS A 139 3.80 14.49 12.24
N ALA A 140 4.77 13.89 12.94
CA ALA A 140 4.90 12.43 13.04
C ALA A 140 3.78 11.78 13.85
N GLN A 141 3.27 12.45 14.88
CA GLN A 141 2.12 11.97 15.66
C GLN A 141 0.83 12.03 14.84
N VAL A 142 0.58 13.14 14.14
CA VAL A 142 -0.52 13.26 13.17
C VAL A 142 -0.41 12.17 12.10
N ASP A 143 0.79 11.97 11.58
CA ASP A 143 1.10 10.93 10.61
C ASP A 143 0.84 9.51 11.10
N GLN A 144 1.12 9.24 12.38
CA GLN A 144 0.87 7.95 13.01
C GLN A 144 -0.63 7.70 13.17
N ILE A 145 -1.38 8.71 13.63
CA ILE A 145 -2.84 8.64 13.75
C ILE A 145 -3.44 8.35 12.36
N VAL A 146 -3.06 9.10 11.33
CA VAL A 146 -3.57 8.90 9.97
C VAL A 146 -3.20 7.52 9.41
N ARG A 147 -2.02 6.97 9.74
CA ARG A 147 -1.65 5.59 9.35
C ARG A 147 -2.57 4.53 9.96
N GLU A 148 -3.01 4.72 11.21
CA GLU A 148 -3.97 3.80 11.85
C GLU A 148 -5.32 3.80 11.12
N PHE A 149 -5.81 4.99 10.73
CA PHE A 149 -6.99 5.10 9.89
C PHE A 149 -6.77 4.51 8.49
N ALA A 150 -5.58 4.63 7.90
CA ALA A 150 -5.25 4.02 6.61
C ALA A 150 -5.37 2.49 6.60
N LYS A 151 -5.24 1.83 7.77
CA LYS A 151 -5.49 0.39 7.90
C LYS A 151 -6.92 0.02 7.51
N LEU A 152 -7.90 0.91 7.69
CA LEU A 152 -9.30 0.69 7.27
C LEU A 152 -9.44 0.61 5.75
N ASP A 153 -8.66 1.39 4.99
CA ASP A 153 -8.69 1.31 3.52
C ASP A 153 -8.00 0.03 3.02
N GLY A 154 -6.98 -0.46 3.74
CA GLY A 154 -6.36 -1.77 3.50
C GLY A 154 -7.30 -2.97 3.69
N TYR A 155 -8.31 -2.85 4.56
CA TYR A 155 -9.37 -3.87 4.69
C TYR A 155 -10.21 -4.01 3.41
N ASP A 156 -10.44 -2.91 2.65
CA ASP A 156 -11.16 -2.96 1.37
C ASP A 156 -10.34 -3.70 0.29
N VAL A 157 -9.01 -3.56 0.32
CA VAL A 157 -8.11 -4.32 -0.57
C VAL A 157 -8.18 -5.82 -0.28
N TRP A 158 -8.15 -6.23 0.99
CA TRP A 158 -8.25 -7.63 1.39
C TRP A 158 -9.65 -8.25 1.16
N LEU A 159 -10.72 -7.46 1.31
CA LEU A 159 -12.09 -7.92 1.05
C LEU A 159 -12.39 -8.04 -0.45
N LYS A 160 -11.88 -7.12 -1.29
CA LYS A 160 -11.94 -7.27 -2.76
C LYS A 160 -11.06 -8.42 -3.26
N ALA A 161 -9.88 -8.63 -2.68
CA ALA A 161 -9.04 -9.78 -2.99
C ALA A 161 -9.70 -11.11 -2.56
N ARG A 162 -10.42 -11.14 -1.43
CA ARG A 162 -11.21 -12.31 -1.02
C ARG A 162 -12.43 -12.59 -1.90
N GLY A 163 -13.03 -11.56 -2.50
CA GLY A 163 -14.08 -11.73 -3.51
C GLY A 163 -13.55 -12.20 -4.89
N ALA A 164 -12.24 -12.06 -5.12
CA ALA A 164 -11.62 -12.28 -6.42
C ALA A 164 -10.72 -13.53 -6.50
N PHE A 165 -10.85 -14.52 -5.61
CA PHE A 165 -10.38 -15.88 -5.90
C PHE A 165 -11.28 -16.91 -5.24
N ALA A 166 -12.53 -16.99 -5.69
CA ALA A 166 -13.07 -18.33 -5.87
C ALA A 166 -12.17 -18.97 -6.93
N ILE A 167 -11.15 -19.72 -6.51
CA ILE A 167 -10.46 -20.68 -7.37
C ILE A 167 -11.55 -21.69 -7.74
N ARG A 168 -12.39 -21.32 -8.72
CA ARG A 168 -13.15 -22.29 -9.47
C ARG A 168 -12.07 -23.21 -10.01
N ASN A 169 -12.20 -24.49 -9.72
CA ASN A 169 -11.35 -25.50 -10.30
C ASN A 169 -11.71 -25.56 -11.80
N ILE A 170 -11.23 -24.56 -12.57
CA ILE A 170 -11.49 -24.44 -13.99
C ILE A 170 -10.62 -25.52 -14.61
N LYS A 171 -11.26 -26.63 -15.00
CA LYS A 171 -10.57 -27.79 -15.59
C LYS A 171 -9.71 -27.42 -16.81
N ASN A 172 -10.01 -26.30 -17.48
CA ASN A 172 -9.28 -25.76 -18.63
C ASN A 172 -9.13 -24.23 -18.51
N PRO A 173 -8.12 -23.71 -17.78
CA PRO A 173 -7.88 -22.28 -17.74
C PRO A 173 -7.54 -21.77 -19.15
N LYS A 174 -8.31 -20.79 -19.66
CA LYS A 174 -8.00 -20.08 -20.93
C LYS A 174 -6.98 -18.95 -20.75
N TYR A 175 -6.31 -18.91 -19.61
CA TYR A 175 -5.26 -17.94 -19.31
C TYR A 175 -3.92 -18.66 -19.26
N TRP A 176 -2.86 -17.95 -19.63
CA TRP A 176 -1.48 -18.35 -19.39
C TRP A 176 -0.95 -17.48 -18.26
N SER A 177 -0.18 -18.10 -17.37
CA SER A 177 0.44 -17.43 -16.22
C SER A 177 1.93 -17.70 -16.26
N ALA A 178 2.74 -16.66 -16.06
CA ALA A 178 4.18 -16.78 -15.87
C ALA A 178 4.49 -16.58 -14.39
N GLN A 179 5.30 -17.48 -13.80
CA GLN A 179 5.78 -17.28 -12.45
C GLN A 179 6.81 -16.13 -12.43
N VAL A 180 6.74 -15.29 -11.40
CA VAL A 180 7.62 -14.11 -11.31
C VAL A 180 9.05 -14.53 -10.96
N ARG A 181 9.21 -15.40 -9.97
CA ARG A 181 10.52 -15.84 -9.47
C ARG A 181 10.47 -17.25 -8.92
N GLU A 182 11.01 -18.18 -9.68
CA GLU A 182 11.17 -19.58 -9.31
C GLU A 182 12.63 -19.98 -9.58
N PHE A 183 13.33 -20.40 -8.53
CA PHE A 183 14.74 -20.79 -8.63
C PHE A 183 14.84 -22.26 -9.05
N ALA A 184 15.83 -22.57 -9.88
CA ALA A 184 16.16 -23.93 -10.25
C ALA A 184 16.68 -24.71 -9.03
N VAL A 185 16.37 -26.01 -8.99
CA VAL A 185 16.89 -26.90 -7.95
C VAL A 185 18.39 -27.07 -8.14
N ASP A 186 19.13 -26.82 -7.08
CA ASP A 186 20.58 -26.94 -7.00
C ASP A 186 20.90 -28.02 -5.95
N PRO A 187 21.17 -29.26 -6.38
CA PRO A 187 21.41 -30.37 -5.46
C PRO A 187 22.81 -30.33 -4.84
N GLU A 188 23.76 -29.60 -5.44
CA GLU A 188 25.15 -29.54 -4.99
C GLU A 188 25.35 -28.47 -3.89
N TRP A 189 24.39 -27.58 -3.73
CA TRP A 189 24.45 -26.58 -2.67
C TRP A 189 24.40 -27.23 -1.28
N SER A 190 25.29 -26.80 -0.40
CA SER A 190 25.26 -27.14 1.02
C SER A 190 25.28 -25.88 1.88
N GLY A 191 24.53 -25.91 2.98
CA GLY A 191 24.43 -24.83 3.94
C GLY A 191 24.48 -25.35 5.36
N THR A 192 24.48 -24.41 6.31
CA THR A 192 24.43 -24.71 7.74
C THR A 192 23.20 -24.03 8.31
N GLN A 193 22.37 -24.79 9.01
CA GLN A 193 21.24 -24.26 9.76
C GLN A 193 21.72 -23.51 11.01
N ASP A 194 20.86 -22.70 11.62
CA ASP A 194 21.18 -22.00 12.88
C ASP A 194 21.62 -22.96 14.01
N ASP A 195 21.14 -24.20 13.97
CA ASP A 195 21.50 -25.27 14.91
C ASP A 195 22.82 -25.99 14.59
N GLY A 196 23.59 -25.51 13.61
CA GLY A 196 24.88 -26.10 13.18
C GLY A 196 24.76 -27.36 12.31
N THR A 197 23.53 -27.76 11.96
CA THR A 197 23.29 -28.94 11.11
C THR A 197 23.61 -28.63 9.65
N LEU A 198 24.34 -29.52 8.98
CA LEU A 198 24.62 -29.45 7.55
C LEU A 198 23.36 -29.82 6.76
N ILE A 199 22.94 -28.92 5.88
CA ILE A 199 21.82 -29.14 4.96
C ILE A 199 22.37 -29.24 3.55
N GLU A 200 21.89 -30.22 2.80
CA GLU A 200 22.21 -30.41 1.39
C GLU A 200 20.96 -30.11 0.51
N GLY A 201 21.22 -29.53 -0.66
CA GLY A 201 20.23 -29.14 -1.64
C GLY A 201 19.54 -27.81 -1.35
N SER A 202 19.28 -27.02 -2.39
CA SER A 202 18.64 -25.70 -2.27
C SER A 202 17.15 -25.73 -1.95
N HIS A 203 16.47 -26.86 -2.19
CA HIS A 203 15.04 -27.04 -1.96
C HIS A 203 14.77 -28.12 -0.91
N ASP A 204 13.61 -28.01 -0.25
CA ASP A 204 13.12 -28.98 0.71
C ASP A 204 12.36 -30.15 0.03
N ARG A 205 11.80 -31.06 0.84
CA ARG A 205 11.05 -32.23 0.34
C ARG A 205 9.74 -31.86 -0.38
N ASN A 206 9.25 -30.64 -0.19
CA ASN A 206 8.04 -30.13 -0.84
C ASN A 206 8.37 -29.30 -2.10
N ASN A 207 9.63 -29.33 -2.55
CA ASN A 207 10.14 -28.52 -3.65
C ASN A 207 9.99 -27.00 -3.39
N GLN A 208 10.06 -26.59 -2.12
CA GLN A 208 10.12 -25.19 -1.73
C GLN A 208 11.56 -24.77 -1.46
N ILE A 209 11.90 -23.52 -1.80
CA ILE A 209 13.23 -22.97 -1.57
C ILE A 209 13.51 -22.87 -0.07
N ARG A 210 14.67 -23.36 0.35
CA ARG A 210 15.12 -23.23 1.74
C ARG A 210 15.48 -21.79 2.08
N SER A 211 15.11 -21.35 3.28
CA SER A 211 15.41 -20.00 3.79
C SER A 211 16.90 -19.68 3.77
N GLU A 212 17.74 -20.66 4.09
CA GLU A 212 19.19 -20.60 4.18
C GLU A 212 19.81 -20.40 2.80
N TYR A 213 19.27 -21.10 1.79
CA TYR A 213 19.66 -20.89 0.40
C TYR A 213 19.27 -19.48 -0.05
N TYR A 214 18.06 -19.03 0.29
CA TYR A 214 17.62 -17.68 -0.06
C TYR A 214 18.47 -16.58 0.61
N ALA A 215 18.86 -16.76 1.87
CA ALA A 215 19.77 -15.87 2.57
C ALA A 215 21.17 -15.88 1.92
N TYR A 216 21.68 -17.06 1.54
CA TYR A 216 22.93 -17.19 0.79
C TYR A 216 22.89 -16.41 -0.54
N LEU A 217 21.81 -16.55 -1.32
CA LEU A 217 21.61 -15.84 -2.57
C LEU A 217 21.57 -14.31 -2.36
N ARG A 218 20.87 -13.85 -1.32
CA ARG A 218 20.69 -12.43 -1.01
C ARG A 218 21.97 -11.79 -0.47
N ASP A 219 22.60 -12.41 0.52
CA ASP A 219 23.62 -11.77 1.34
C ASP A 219 25.03 -12.07 0.83
N LYS A 220 25.29 -13.32 0.42
CA LYS A 220 26.61 -13.72 -0.12
C LYS A 220 26.72 -13.43 -1.61
N LEU A 221 25.76 -13.89 -2.41
CA LEU A 221 25.81 -13.72 -3.87
C LEU A 221 25.27 -12.38 -4.36
N LYS A 222 24.50 -11.66 -3.52
CA LYS A 222 23.92 -10.34 -3.85
C LYS A 222 23.29 -10.33 -5.23
N ILE A 223 22.40 -11.29 -5.47
CA ILE A 223 21.83 -11.54 -6.80
C ILE A 223 20.96 -10.39 -7.33
N TYR A 224 20.49 -9.50 -6.45
CA TYR A 224 19.62 -8.38 -6.84
C TYR A 224 20.42 -7.21 -7.42
N GLU A 225 19.85 -6.56 -8.43
CA GLU A 225 20.33 -5.28 -8.93
C GLU A 225 20.22 -4.22 -7.85
N THR A 226 21.22 -3.36 -7.74
CA THR A 226 21.20 -2.21 -6.84
C THR A 226 21.04 -0.96 -7.69
N LYS A 227 20.14 -0.03 -7.33
CA LYS A 227 20.21 1.31 -7.96
C LYS A 227 21.47 1.96 -7.45
N ASP A 228 22.41 2.23 -8.35
CA ASP A 228 23.38 3.28 -8.09
C ASP A 228 22.61 4.58 -7.98
N SER A 229 22.43 5.08 -6.75
CA SER A 229 22.00 6.44 -6.51
C SER A 229 23.11 7.39 -6.97
N LYS A 230 23.23 7.59 -8.28
CA LYS A 230 24.05 8.67 -8.85
C LYS A 230 23.38 10.01 -8.55
N LYS A 231 23.52 10.49 -7.31
CA LYS A 231 23.85 11.87 -6.93
C LYS A 231 23.71 12.08 -5.41
N SER A 232 24.78 12.66 -4.87
CA SER A 232 24.81 13.54 -3.71
C SER A 232 24.84 12.90 -2.32
N THR A 233 26.00 13.08 -1.69
CA THR A 233 26.20 13.18 -0.23
C THR A 233 26.21 11.88 0.57
N GLY A 234 27.42 11.36 0.78
CA GLY A 234 27.90 10.84 2.08
C GLY A 234 27.35 9.51 2.61
N ASP A 235 26.05 9.26 2.53
CA ASP A 235 25.39 8.10 3.17
C ASP A 235 24.25 7.59 2.31
N SER A 236 24.59 6.97 1.18
CA SER A 236 23.59 6.34 0.31
C SER A 236 23.47 4.85 0.64
N LYS A 237 22.49 4.49 1.49
CA LYS A 237 22.02 3.11 1.62
C LYS A 237 21.48 2.66 0.26
N GLN A 238 22.27 1.88 -0.48
CA GLN A 238 21.84 1.26 -1.74
C GLN A 238 20.61 0.41 -1.46
N GLN A 239 19.46 0.78 -2.03
CA GLN A 239 18.28 -0.07 -1.99
C GLN A 239 18.33 -1.05 -3.17
N PRO A 240 18.15 -2.37 -2.93
CA PRO A 240 18.07 -3.33 -4.00
C PRO A 240 16.81 -3.04 -4.85
N ILE A 241 17.01 -2.89 -6.15
CA ILE A 241 15.94 -3.08 -7.12
C ILE A 241 15.59 -4.55 -7.02
N GLY A 242 14.31 -4.87 -6.86
CA GLY A 242 13.87 -6.25 -6.73
C GLY A 242 14.19 -7.16 -7.92
N LEU A 243 14.88 -6.72 -8.98
CA LEU A 243 15.26 -7.54 -10.13
C LEU A 243 16.56 -8.33 -9.89
N ILE A 244 16.66 -9.52 -10.48
CA ILE A 244 17.87 -10.34 -10.45
C ILE A 244 18.84 -9.89 -11.54
N LYS A 245 20.13 -9.75 -11.21
CA LYS A 245 21.18 -9.38 -12.17
C LYS A 245 21.29 -10.43 -13.29
N GLN A 246 21.59 -9.96 -14.49
CA GLN A 246 21.74 -10.81 -15.69
C GLN A 246 22.65 -12.04 -15.48
N ALA A 247 23.75 -11.87 -14.73
CA ALA A 247 24.73 -12.94 -14.45
C ALA A 247 24.14 -14.13 -13.67
N PHE A 248 23.03 -13.93 -12.96
CA PHE A 248 22.40 -14.93 -12.10
C PHE A 248 21.08 -15.47 -12.65
N LEU A 249 20.67 -15.09 -13.86
CA LEU A 249 19.44 -15.60 -14.48
C LEU A 249 19.47 -17.13 -14.70
N ARG A 250 20.66 -17.72 -14.81
CA ARG A 250 20.84 -19.19 -14.88
C ARG A 250 20.34 -19.94 -13.64
N LEU A 251 20.17 -19.23 -12.52
CA LEU A 251 19.65 -19.79 -11.27
C LEU A 251 18.12 -19.86 -11.28
N LEU A 252 17.44 -19.27 -12.27
CA LEU A 252 16.00 -19.29 -12.41
C LEU A 252 15.57 -20.40 -13.37
N ILE A 253 14.35 -20.89 -13.17
CA ILE A 253 13.73 -21.82 -14.12
C ILE A 253 13.41 -21.05 -15.43
N PRO A 254 13.68 -21.61 -16.61
CA PRO A 254 13.41 -20.94 -17.90
C PRO A 254 11.97 -20.53 -18.14
N SER A 255 10.99 -21.09 -17.42
CA SER A 255 9.58 -20.72 -17.46
C SER A 255 9.24 -19.43 -16.70
N CYS A 256 10.19 -18.88 -15.92
CA CYS A 256 9.98 -17.64 -15.18
C CYS A 256 10.02 -16.42 -16.09
N ILE A 257 9.25 -15.40 -15.70
CA ILE A 257 9.23 -14.13 -16.42
C ILE A 257 10.58 -13.39 -16.31
N GLU A 258 11.22 -13.45 -15.15
CA GLU A 258 12.54 -12.82 -14.91
C GLU A 258 13.65 -13.48 -15.74
N ALA A 259 13.57 -14.81 -15.96
CA ALA A 259 14.50 -15.52 -16.83
C ALA A 259 14.34 -15.15 -18.32
N ASN A 260 13.15 -14.66 -18.71
CA ASN A 260 12.80 -14.26 -20.07
C ASN A 260 12.80 -12.74 -20.28
N ASP A 261 13.61 -12.01 -19.50
CA ASP A 261 13.79 -10.55 -19.67
C ASP A 261 12.47 -9.77 -19.53
N LEU A 262 11.62 -10.22 -18.59
CA LEU A 262 10.28 -9.68 -18.33
C LEU A 262 9.33 -9.69 -19.54
N ASN A 263 9.61 -10.52 -20.54
CA ASN A 263 8.82 -10.62 -21.75
C ASN A 263 7.55 -11.44 -21.48
N LEU A 264 6.37 -10.86 -21.72
CA LEU A 264 5.04 -11.49 -21.57
C LEU A 264 4.46 -12.00 -22.91
N SER A 265 5.28 -12.25 -23.92
CA SER A 265 4.77 -12.78 -25.19
C SER A 265 4.09 -14.14 -24.99
N ALA A 266 2.86 -14.26 -25.48
CA ALA A 266 2.03 -15.46 -25.34
C ALA A 266 2.70 -16.71 -25.93
N GLY A 267 3.59 -16.57 -26.92
CA GLY A 267 4.32 -17.68 -27.53
C GLY A 267 5.31 -18.38 -26.60
N ARG A 268 5.77 -17.73 -25.51
CA ARG A 268 6.78 -18.28 -24.60
C ARG A 268 6.21 -19.11 -23.46
N TYR A 269 5.00 -18.76 -22.99
CA TYR A 269 4.37 -19.41 -21.83
C TYR A 269 3.18 -20.28 -22.20
N LYS A 270 2.80 -20.33 -23.49
CA LYS A 270 1.73 -21.20 -23.94
C LYS A 270 2.20 -22.67 -23.86
N PRO A 271 1.52 -23.53 -23.10
CA PRO A 271 1.80 -24.95 -23.11
C PRO A 271 1.54 -25.49 -24.53
N THR A 272 2.57 -26.03 -25.18
CA THR A 272 2.42 -26.77 -26.42
C THR A 272 1.96 -28.18 -26.08
N THR A 273 0.66 -28.40 -26.05
CA THR A 273 0.12 -29.76 -26.11
C THR A 273 0.38 -30.29 -27.51
N ILE A 274 1.39 -31.15 -27.67
CA ILE A 274 1.58 -31.93 -28.90
C ILE A 274 0.46 -32.97 -28.93
N GLY A 275 -0.70 -32.57 -29.44
CA GLY A 275 -1.79 -33.48 -29.73
C GLY A 275 -1.42 -34.27 -30.98
N THR A 276 -1.31 -35.58 -30.86
CA THR A 276 -1.43 -36.46 -32.03
C THR A 276 -2.90 -36.45 -32.44
N THR A 277 -3.26 -35.54 -33.34
CA THR A 277 -4.57 -35.59 -34.00
C THR A 277 -4.66 -36.94 -34.69
N GLN A 278 -5.58 -37.79 -34.24
CA GLN A 278 -5.91 -39.01 -34.98
C GLN A 278 -6.59 -38.56 -36.27
N TYR A 279 -5.87 -38.70 -37.37
CA TYR A 279 -6.46 -38.54 -38.70
C TYR A 279 -7.25 -39.80 -39.04
N ASP A 280 -8.37 -39.62 -39.73
CA ASP A 280 -9.08 -40.75 -40.32
C ASP A 280 -8.13 -41.50 -41.28
N PRO A 281 -8.18 -42.84 -41.30
CA PRO A 281 -7.28 -43.60 -42.12
C PRO A 281 -7.54 -43.26 -43.60
N PRO A 282 -6.48 -43.16 -44.44
CA PRO A 282 -6.61 -42.69 -45.83
C PRO A 282 -7.66 -43.43 -46.66
N ASN A 283 -7.89 -44.72 -46.37
CA ASN A 283 -8.91 -45.53 -47.03
C ASN A 283 -10.34 -45.03 -46.80
N GLN A 284 -10.67 -44.53 -45.61
CA GLN A 284 -12.00 -43.98 -45.31
C GLN A 284 -12.20 -42.65 -46.03
N ILE A 285 -11.18 -41.80 -46.04
CA ILE A 285 -11.19 -40.53 -46.78
C ILE A 285 -11.42 -40.80 -48.27
N ILE A 286 -10.66 -41.72 -48.87
CA ILE A 286 -10.81 -42.08 -50.29
C ILE A 286 -12.22 -42.61 -50.59
N ARG A 287 -12.77 -43.49 -49.74
CA ARG A 287 -14.15 -43.99 -49.92
C ARG A 287 -15.18 -42.88 -49.84
N SER A 288 -15.02 -41.94 -48.91
CA SER A 288 -15.93 -40.79 -48.78
C SER A 288 -15.89 -39.89 -50.03
N LEU A 289 -14.70 -39.70 -50.62
CA LEU A 289 -14.53 -38.94 -51.85
C LEU A 289 -15.22 -39.63 -53.03
N GLN A 290 -15.10 -40.96 -53.15
CA GLN A 290 -15.77 -41.73 -54.21
C GLN A 290 -17.30 -41.63 -54.12
N VAL A 291 -17.86 -41.68 -52.91
CA VAL A 291 -19.31 -41.49 -52.71
C VAL A 291 -19.74 -40.08 -53.12
N LEU A 292 -18.94 -39.07 -52.75
CA LEU A 292 -19.22 -37.68 -53.09
C LEU A 292 -19.16 -37.45 -54.61
N GLU A 293 -18.15 -38.03 -55.27
CA GLU A 293 -18.02 -38.00 -56.74
C GLU A 293 -19.23 -38.66 -57.43
N ALA A 294 -19.66 -39.85 -56.98
CA ALA A 294 -20.83 -40.52 -57.54
C ALA A 294 -22.10 -39.66 -57.40
N ASN A 295 -22.26 -38.96 -56.27
CA ASN A 295 -23.37 -38.04 -56.07
C ASN A 295 -23.32 -36.85 -57.05
N ILE A 296 -22.14 -36.26 -57.24
CA ILE A 296 -21.93 -35.18 -58.22
C ILE A 296 -22.28 -35.66 -59.62
N GLN A 297 -21.76 -36.81 -60.04
CA GLN A 297 -22.03 -37.40 -61.36
C GLN A 297 -23.53 -37.66 -61.56
N SER A 298 -24.22 -38.19 -60.54
CA SER A 298 -25.67 -38.39 -60.60
C SER A 298 -26.45 -37.08 -60.71
N GLY A 299 -25.97 -36.01 -60.07
CA GLY A 299 -26.56 -34.68 -60.17
C GLY A 299 -26.36 -34.07 -61.55
N LEU A 300 -25.16 -34.20 -62.11
CA LEU A 300 -24.85 -33.76 -63.48
C LEU A 300 -25.66 -34.53 -64.53
N GLY A 301 -25.85 -35.84 -64.35
CA GLY A 301 -26.70 -36.65 -65.23
C GLY A 301 -28.15 -36.15 -65.28
N ARG A 302 -28.74 -35.84 -64.11
CA ARG A 302 -30.09 -35.25 -64.04
C ARG A 302 -30.17 -33.89 -64.71
N LEU A 303 -29.15 -33.04 -64.52
CA LEU A 303 -29.08 -31.74 -65.18
C LEU A 303 -28.99 -31.87 -66.70
N LEU A 304 -28.22 -32.85 -67.19
CA LEU A 304 -28.12 -33.15 -68.61
C LEU A 304 -29.46 -33.61 -69.20
N GLU A 305 -30.15 -34.54 -68.52
CA GLU A 305 -31.49 -35.01 -68.94
C GLU A 305 -32.48 -33.86 -69.05
N MET A 306 -32.51 -32.94 -68.07
CA MET A 306 -33.38 -31.77 -68.12
C MET A 306 -33.11 -30.92 -69.37
N VAL A 307 -31.85 -30.67 -69.71
CA VAL A 307 -31.47 -29.87 -70.88
C VAL A 307 -31.83 -30.57 -72.19
N GLU A 308 -31.63 -31.88 -72.29
CA GLU A 308 -31.91 -32.64 -73.51
C GLU A 308 -33.42 -32.86 -73.73
N THR A 309 -34.23 -32.90 -72.68
CA THR A 309 -35.71 -33.00 -72.79
C THR A 309 -36.43 -31.69 -73.11
N GLU A 310 -35.76 -30.54 -73.00
CA GLU A 310 -36.29 -29.22 -73.36
C GLU A 310 -36.01 -28.83 -74.84
N LEU A 311 -35.36 -29.70 -75.62
CA LEU A 311 -35.15 -29.59 -77.07
C LEU A 311 -36.15 -30.44 -77.86
#